data_AF-A0A8J2AZJ4-F1
#
_entry.id   AF-A0A8J2AZJ4-F1
#
_cell.length_a   1.000
_cell.length_b   1.000
_cell.length_c   1.000
_cell.angle_alpha   90.00
_cell.angle_beta   90.00
_cell.angle_gamma   90.00
#
_symmetry.space_group_name_H-M   'P 1'
#
loop_
_entity.id
_entity.type
_entity.pdbx_description
1 polymer ?
#
loop_
_entity_poly.entity_id
_entity_poly.type
_entity_poly.pdbx_seq_one_letter_code
_entity_poly.pdbx_strand_id
1 'polypeptide(L)'
;MSGPGERFDGLFMNVAQQAGSIDNIFDAFFGFLARKTDFYTGAKDKETCLKFVESAFSKHYDPAVEAHRKKLEKSRKQDEERKRKLAEQQRKDKLEYEEKQKKMAKQQEEDSDMKIEEVPMDTPVGVVKEKETLLPAEDAAAKDCGKSDSTNAGSPNLGDDKKNEEEAEAENDNAPPPLGNGGSTEKYTWTQTLGTADMHIPVRPGVKSKELTVVIKQDKLKVGYKNGETLIDGLLYGKVKTEDCTWLLVDGKTVHISFEKVDQMKWWGTMIQGDAEIDTKKIVPENSKLSDLDGETRQTVEKMMFDQRQKQMGLPTSDQQKQHDLLEKFKHAHPEMDFSKCKVNYGGDSGMGGGFNFGQ
;
A
#
# COMPACT_ATOMS: atom_id res chain seq x y z
N MET A 1 18.71 -32.77 2.65
CA MET A 1 20.16 -33.06 2.59
C MET A 1 20.71 -32.22 1.47
N SER A 2 21.43 -31.15 1.79
CA SER A 2 22.04 -30.27 0.78
C SER A 2 23.03 -31.04 -0.06
N GLY A 3 22.95 -30.88 -1.39
CA GLY A 3 23.85 -31.57 -2.32
C GLY A 3 25.30 -31.15 -2.09
N PRO A 4 26.29 -31.97 -2.50
CA PRO A 4 27.71 -31.62 -2.36
C PRO A 4 28.12 -30.31 -3.07
N GLY A 5 27.29 -29.81 -3.99
CA GLY A 5 27.46 -28.49 -4.63
C GLY A 5 27.02 -27.30 -3.77
N GLU A 6 26.01 -27.47 -2.90
CA GLU A 6 25.43 -26.38 -2.10
C GLU A 6 26.27 -26.01 -0.88
N ARG A 7 27.27 -26.85 -0.54
CA ARG A 7 28.11 -26.66 0.65
C ARG A 7 28.92 -25.35 0.65
N PHE A 8 29.16 -24.80 -0.54
CA PHE A 8 29.94 -23.58 -0.73
C PHE A 8 29.10 -22.37 -1.10
N ASP A 9 27.78 -22.52 -1.26
CA ASP A 9 26.90 -21.45 -1.71
C ASP A 9 26.94 -20.24 -0.79
N GLY A 10 27.02 -20.46 0.53
CA GLY A 10 27.16 -19.37 1.50
C GLY A 10 28.47 -18.60 1.33
N LEU A 11 29.57 -19.26 0.96
CA LEU A 11 30.85 -18.59 0.69
C LEU A 11 30.78 -17.83 -0.64
N PHE A 12 30.24 -18.44 -1.68
CA PHE A 12 30.07 -17.80 -2.98
C PHE A 12 29.10 -16.62 -2.94
N MET A 13 28.06 -16.67 -2.10
CA MET A 13 27.17 -15.53 -1.89
C MET A 13 27.86 -14.36 -1.22
N ASN A 14 28.70 -14.60 -0.21
CA ASN A 14 29.49 -13.53 0.40
C ASN A 14 30.44 -12.89 -0.63
N VAL A 15 31.09 -13.70 -1.47
CA VAL A 15 31.94 -13.19 -2.55
C VAL A 15 31.13 -12.41 -3.58
N ALA A 16 29.94 -12.89 -3.95
CA ALA A 16 29.07 -12.22 -4.91
C ALA A 16 28.57 -10.86 -4.39
N GLN A 17 28.19 -10.78 -3.12
CA GLN A 17 27.80 -9.53 -2.46
C GLN A 17 28.94 -8.51 -2.45
N GLN A 18 30.19 -8.94 -2.21
CA GLN A 18 31.35 -8.05 -2.20
C GLN A 18 31.81 -7.64 -3.60
N ALA A 19 31.71 -8.52 -4.59
CA ALA A 19 32.16 -8.26 -5.95
C ALA A 19 31.22 -7.31 -6.71
N GLY A 20 29.94 -7.27 -6.35
CA GLY A 20 28.93 -6.34 -6.88
C GLY A 20 28.49 -6.58 -8.34
N SER A 21 29.32 -7.25 -9.15
CA SER A 21 29.01 -7.64 -10.52
C SER A 21 29.53 -9.04 -10.82
N ILE A 22 28.91 -9.70 -11.81
CA ILE A 22 29.33 -11.05 -12.22
C ILE A 22 30.70 -11.04 -12.90
N ASP A 23 31.04 -9.98 -13.63
CA ASP A 23 32.34 -9.82 -14.29
C ASP A 23 33.46 -9.77 -13.25
N ASN A 24 33.25 -9.01 -12.16
CA ASN A 24 34.20 -8.95 -11.05
C ASN A 24 34.36 -10.31 -10.33
N ILE A 25 33.28 -11.11 -10.25
CA ILE A 25 33.35 -12.47 -9.69
C ILE A 25 34.24 -13.36 -10.56
N PHE A 26 34.04 -13.32 -11.88
CA PHE A 26 34.84 -14.12 -12.81
C PHE A 26 36.31 -13.67 -12.81
N ASP A 27 36.58 -12.37 -12.82
CA ASP A 27 37.95 -11.84 -12.74
C ASP A 27 38.64 -12.24 -11.43
N ALA A 28 37.94 -12.16 -10.30
CA ALA A 28 38.46 -12.60 -9.02
C ALA A 28 38.73 -14.11 -9.00
N PHE A 29 37.84 -14.92 -9.57
CA PHE A 29 37.95 -16.38 -9.63
C PHE A 29 39.10 -16.83 -10.54
N PHE A 30 39.16 -16.35 -11.78
CA PHE A 30 40.24 -16.67 -12.70
C PHE A 30 41.58 -16.08 -12.22
N GLY A 31 41.56 -14.91 -11.58
CA GLY A 31 42.73 -14.34 -10.91
C GLY A 31 43.20 -15.20 -9.72
N PHE A 32 42.28 -15.80 -8.96
CA PHE A 32 42.60 -16.77 -7.91
C PHE A 32 43.26 -18.02 -8.51
N LEU A 33 42.69 -18.58 -9.58
CA LEU A 33 43.28 -19.73 -10.27
C LEU A 33 44.71 -19.42 -10.74
N ALA A 34 44.97 -18.22 -11.25
CA ALA A 34 46.32 -17.81 -11.65
C ALA A 34 47.32 -17.71 -10.49
N ARG A 35 46.88 -17.27 -9.30
CA ARG A 35 47.78 -17.03 -8.15
C ARG A 35 47.96 -18.23 -7.22
N LYS A 36 46.96 -19.10 -7.15
CA LYS A 36 46.86 -20.13 -6.09
C LYS A 36 46.72 -21.55 -6.63
N THR A 37 46.68 -21.72 -7.94
CA THR A 37 46.58 -23.04 -8.58
C THR A 37 47.54 -23.13 -9.75
N ASP A 38 47.81 -24.35 -10.18
CA ASP A 38 48.56 -24.67 -11.39
C ASP A 38 47.67 -24.70 -12.64
N PHE A 39 46.44 -24.18 -12.60
CA PHE A 39 45.47 -24.28 -13.70
C PHE A 39 46.02 -23.77 -15.04
N TYR A 40 46.77 -22.66 -15.04
CA TYR A 40 47.36 -22.07 -16.25
C TYR A 40 48.78 -22.58 -16.56
N THR A 41 49.49 -23.13 -15.58
CA THR A 41 50.89 -23.55 -15.71
C THR A 41 51.04 -25.07 -15.86
N GLY A 42 50.03 -25.83 -15.47
CA GLY A 42 49.99 -27.30 -15.53
C GLY A 42 49.45 -27.84 -16.85
N ALA A 43 48.72 -27.03 -17.63
CA ALA A 43 48.28 -27.39 -18.97
C ALA A 43 49.37 -27.08 -20.00
N LYS A 44 49.59 -27.99 -20.96
CA LYS A 44 50.58 -27.81 -22.04
C LYS A 44 50.17 -26.70 -23.01
N ASP A 45 48.87 -26.55 -23.26
CA ASP A 45 48.31 -25.65 -24.26
C ASP A 45 47.07 -24.92 -23.73
N LYS A 46 46.90 -23.67 -24.15
CA LYS A 46 45.75 -22.80 -23.81
C LYS A 46 44.40 -23.45 -24.15
N GLU A 47 44.33 -24.22 -25.24
CA GLU A 47 43.13 -24.93 -25.67
C GLU A 47 42.64 -25.96 -24.64
N THR A 48 43.55 -26.57 -23.90
CA THR A 48 43.19 -27.56 -22.89
C THR A 48 42.50 -26.90 -21.69
N CYS A 49 43.00 -25.74 -21.24
CA CYS A 49 42.34 -24.94 -20.20
C CYS A 49 40.93 -24.51 -20.62
N LEU A 50 40.76 -24.07 -21.86
CA LEU A 50 39.46 -23.64 -22.39
C LEU A 50 38.45 -24.79 -22.41
N LYS A 51 38.85 -25.97 -22.88
CA LYS A 51 38.00 -27.17 -22.86
C LYS A 51 37.53 -27.55 -21.46
N PHE A 52 38.35 -27.37 -20.43
CA PHE A 52 37.94 -27.60 -19.04
C PHE A 52 36.86 -26.62 -18.58
N VAL A 53 37.00 -25.33 -18.90
CA VAL A 53 36.00 -24.31 -18.56
C VAL A 53 34.70 -24.55 -19.31
N GLU A 54 34.77 -24.86 -20.61
CA GLU A 54 33.60 -25.16 -21.44
C GLU A 54 32.85 -26.40 -20.95
N SER A 55 33.58 -27.47 -20.57
CA SER A 55 32.99 -28.67 -19.99
C SER A 55 32.30 -28.40 -18.65
N ALA A 56 32.95 -27.63 -17.77
CA ALA A 56 32.37 -27.23 -16.49
C ALA A 56 31.11 -26.35 -16.68
N PHE A 57 31.15 -25.40 -17.62
CA PHE A 57 30.00 -24.56 -17.98
C PHE A 57 28.83 -25.41 -18.50
N SER A 58 29.10 -26.27 -19.49
CA SER A 58 28.08 -27.10 -20.14
C SER A 58 27.37 -28.03 -19.14
N LYS A 59 28.12 -28.57 -18.16
CA LYS A 59 27.58 -29.42 -17.09
C LYS A 59 26.49 -28.73 -16.27
N HIS A 60 26.59 -27.42 -16.08
CA HIS A 60 25.64 -26.65 -15.27
C HIS A 60 24.62 -25.86 -16.10
N TYR A 61 24.92 -25.59 -17.37
CA TYR A 61 24.07 -24.81 -18.27
C TYR A 61 22.73 -25.51 -18.58
N ASP A 62 22.77 -26.73 -19.09
CA ASP A 62 21.54 -27.42 -19.52
C ASP A 62 20.54 -27.63 -18.36
N PRO A 63 20.96 -28.11 -17.16
CA PRO A 63 20.05 -28.24 -16.03
C PRO A 63 19.51 -26.90 -15.53
N ALA A 64 20.32 -25.83 -15.55
CA ALA A 64 19.89 -24.51 -15.09
C ALA A 64 18.82 -23.91 -16.01
N VAL A 65 19.02 -24.00 -17.33
CA VAL A 65 18.04 -23.52 -18.32
C VAL A 65 16.74 -24.33 -18.22
N GLU A 66 16.83 -25.66 -18.08
CA GLU A 66 15.66 -26.50 -17.94
C GLU A 66 14.90 -26.22 -16.63
N ALA A 67 15.61 -26.03 -15.52
CA ALA A 67 15.02 -25.68 -14.23
C ALA A 67 14.32 -24.31 -14.28
N HIS A 68 14.94 -23.31 -14.90
CA HIS A 68 14.33 -22.00 -15.11
C HIS A 68 13.06 -22.10 -15.97
N ARG A 69 13.11 -22.86 -17.06
CA ARG A 69 11.94 -23.10 -17.93
C ARG A 69 10.80 -23.79 -17.18
N LYS A 70 11.08 -24.83 -16.41
CA LYS A 70 10.07 -25.54 -15.59
C LYS A 70 9.47 -24.63 -14.52
N LYS A 71 10.28 -23.78 -13.88
CA LYS A 71 9.82 -22.81 -12.88
C LYS A 71 8.85 -21.79 -13.50
N LEU A 72 9.19 -21.26 -14.67
CA LEU A 72 8.33 -20.32 -15.41
C LEU A 72 7.02 -20.97 -15.85
N GLU A 73 7.07 -22.19 -16.40
CA GLU A 73 5.87 -22.92 -16.81
C GLU A 73 4.95 -23.25 -15.63
N LYS A 74 5.54 -23.65 -14.48
CA LYS A 74 4.80 -23.89 -13.24
C LYS A 74 4.13 -22.61 -12.73
N SER A 75 4.83 -21.48 -12.72
CA SER A 75 4.26 -20.18 -12.34
C SER A 75 3.07 -19.82 -13.22
N ARG A 76 3.24 -19.94 -14.56
CA ARG A 76 2.17 -19.64 -15.52
C ARG A 76 0.92 -20.51 -15.29
N LYS A 77 1.10 -21.82 -15.07
CA LYS A 77 -0.01 -22.74 -14.77
C LYS A 77 -0.71 -22.39 -13.44
N GLN A 78 0.06 -21.99 -12.41
CA GLN A 78 -0.50 -21.58 -11.13
C GLN A 78 -1.29 -20.27 -11.24
N ASP A 79 -0.82 -19.31 -12.04
CA ASP A 79 -1.53 -18.05 -12.27
C ASP A 79 -2.82 -18.26 -13.08
N GLU A 80 -2.77 -19.12 -14.10
CA GLU A 80 -3.96 -19.52 -14.88
C GLU A 80 -5.01 -20.22 -14.01
N GLU A 81 -4.59 -21.16 -13.16
CA GLU A 81 -5.49 -21.85 -12.22
C GLU A 81 -6.08 -20.88 -11.19
N ARG A 82 -5.28 -19.98 -10.64
CA ARG A 82 -5.73 -18.94 -9.69
C ARG A 82 -6.76 -18.02 -10.33
N LYS A 83 -6.50 -17.57 -11.56
CA LYS A 83 -7.42 -16.71 -12.33
C LYS A 83 -8.74 -17.42 -12.63
N ARG A 84 -8.69 -18.73 -12.97
CA ARG A 84 -9.89 -19.54 -13.20
C ARG A 84 -10.74 -19.70 -11.94
N LYS A 85 -10.13 -19.98 -10.80
CA LYS A 85 -10.83 -20.08 -9.50
C LYS A 85 -11.49 -18.75 -9.12
N LEU A 86 -10.79 -17.63 -9.30
CA LEU A 86 -11.33 -16.31 -9.02
C LEU A 86 -12.54 -15.98 -9.90
N ALA A 87 -12.46 -16.28 -11.20
CA ALA A 87 -13.59 -16.05 -12.12
C ALA A 87 -14.80 -16.93 -11.79
N GLU A 88 -14.59 -18.19 -11.38
CA GLU A 88 -15.68 -19.07 -10.96
C GLU A 88 -16.35 -18.56 -9.67
N GLN A 89 -15.55 -18.09 -8.71
CA GLN A 89 -16.06 -17.52 -7.46
C GLN A 89 -16.86 -16.23 -7.71
N GLN A 90 -16.32 -15.29 -8.50
CA GLN A 90 -17.05 -14.08 -8.88
C GLN A 90 -18.37 -14.39 -9.59
N ARG A 91 -18.43 -15.45 -10.39
CA ARG A 91 -19.68 -15.88 -11.04
C ARG A 91 -20.68 -16.41 -10.03
N LYS A 92 -20.25 -17.20 -9.04
CA LYS A 92 -21.12 -17.71 -7.96
C LYS A 92 -21.65 -16.55 -7.10
N ASP A 93 -20.77 -15.66 -6.67
CA ASP A 93 -21.13 -14.50 -5.84
C ASP A 93 -22.13 -13.58 -6.56
N LYS A 94 -21.94 -13.38 -7.89
CA LYS A 94 -22.88 -12.60 -8.71
C LYS A 94 -24.26 -13.25 -8.80
N LEU A 95 -24.33 -14.56 -9.03
CA LEU A 95 -25.60 -15.30 -9.08
C LEU A 95 -26.32 -15.27 -7.72
N GLU A 96 -25.59 -15.44 -6.62
CA GLU A 96 -26.15 -15.37 -5.27
C GLU A 96 -26.68 -13.97 -4.93
N TYR A 97 -25.97 -12.91 -5.34
CA TYR A 97 -26.43 -11.53 -5.20
C TYR A 97 -27.72 -11.27 -6.00
N GLU A 98 -27.78 -11.71 -7.25
CA GLU A 98 -28.98 -11.58 -8.09
C GLU A 98 -30.19 -12.36 -7.51
N GLU A 99 -29.97 -13.55 -6.96
CA GLU A 99 -31.03 -14.31 -6.26
C GLU A 99 -31.52 -13.60 -4.99
N LYS A 100 -30.62 -13.04 -4.18
CA LYS A 100 -30.98 -12.27 -2.98
C LYS A 100 -31.79 -11.02 -3.35
N GLN A 101 -31.40 -10.30 -4.41
CA GLN A 101 -32.14 -9.15 -4.90
C GLN A 101 -33.56 -9.51 -5.36
N LYS A 102 -33.71 -10.62 -6.12
CA LYS A 102 -35.04 -11.11 -6.53
C LYS A 102 -35.92 -11.53 -5.35
N LYS A 103 -35.34 -12.15 -4.31
CA LYS A 103 -36.07 -12.52 -3.09
C LYS A 103 -36.52 -11.28 -2.30
N MET A 104 -35.65 -10.27 -2.16
CA MET A 104 -36.01 -9.00 -1.51
C MET A 104 -37.11 -8.26 -2.28
N ALA A 105 -37.04 -8.21 -3.61
CA ALA A 105 -38.08 -7.57 -4.43
C ALA A 105 -39.44 -8.26 -4.28
N LYS A 106 -39.48 -9.60 -4.29
CA LYS A 106 -40.73 -10.36 -4.07
C LYS A 106 -41.33 -10.15 -2.68
N GLN A 107 -40.50 -10.09 -1.63
CA GLN A 107 -40.98 -9.81 -0.28
C GLN A 107 -41.56 -8.40 -0.14
N GLN A 108 -40.96 -7.40 -0.81
CA GLN A 108 -41.51 -6.05 -0.84
C GLN A 108 -42.84 -5.95 -1.61
N GLU A 109 -43.00 -6.70 -2.70
CA GLU A 109 -44.28 -6.79 -3.42
C GLU A 109 -45.35 -7.49 -2.56
N GLU A 110 -45.02 -8.59 -1.87
CA GLU A 110 -45.94 -9.31 -0.96
C GLU A 110 -46.34 -8.48 0.27
N ASP A 111 -45.42 -7.71 0.87
CA ASP A 111 -45.73 -6.80 1.99
C ASP A 111 -46.56 -5.58 1.56
N SER A 112 -46.51 -5.20 0.28
CA SER A 112 -47.29 -4.08 -0.26
C SER A 112 -48.76 -4.41 -0.53
N ASP A 113 -49.12 -5.69 -0.66
CA ASP A 113 -50.46 -6.15 -1.04
C ASP A 113 -51.37 -6.45 0.19
N MET A 114 -50.86 -6.30 1.42
CA MET A 114 -51.59 -6.62 2.66
C MET A 114 -52.12 -5.41 3.44
N LYS A 115 -52.12 -4.20 2.86
CA LYS A 115 -52.61 -2.99 3.55
C LYS A 115 -53.28 -1.97 2.63
N ILE A 116 -54.60 -2.11 2.40
CA ILE A 116 -55.57 -1.00 2.27
C ILE A 116 -56.97 -1.55 2.65
N GLU A 117 -57.56 -1.02 3.73
CA GLU A 117 -59.01 -1.00 3.97
C GLU A 117 -59.45 0.48 3.87
N GLU A 118 -60.37 0.76 2.95
CA GLU A 118 -60.82 2.10 2.54
C GLU A 118 -61.84 2.71 3.51
N VAL A 119 -61.80 4.02 3.73
CA VAL A 119 -63.00 4.83 4.04
C VAL A 119 -62.94 6.15 3.24
N PRO A 120 -64.01 6.56 2.54
CA PRO A 120 -63.97 7.51 1.42
C PRO A 120 -64.09 9.00 1.78
N MET A 121 -63.73 9.82 0.78
CA MET A 121 -63.62 11.29 0.71
C MET A 121 -64.85 12.11 1.14
N ASP A 122 -64.61 13.30 1.68
CA ASP A 122 -65.27 14.53 1.18
C ASP A 122 -64.43 15.81 1.40
N THR A 123 -64.65 16.79 0.53
CA THR A 123 -63.83 17.96 0.10
C THR A 123 -63.96 19.25 0.99
N PRO A 124 -63.45 20.47 0.65
CA PRO A 124 -62.14 20.95 0.13
C PRO A 124 -61.57 22.25 0.82
N VAL A 125 -60.39 22.69 0.33
CA VAL A 125 -59.80 24.07 0.27
C VAL A 125 -58.77 24.48 1.33
N GLY A 126 -57.56 24.79 0.87
CA GLY A 126 -56.60 25.62 1.60
C GLY A 126 -55.15 25.69 1.07
N VAL A 127 -54.94 26.31 -0.11
CA VAL A 127 -53.88 27.32 -0.36
C VAL A 127 -52.39 26.88 -0.41
N VAL A 128 -51.81 26.93 -1.64
CA VAL A 128 -50.43 27.32 -2.13
C VAL A 128 -49.20 26.99 -1.26
N LYS A 129 -48.04 26.54 -1.78
CA LYS A 129 -47.29 27.01 -2.96
C LYS A 129 -46.05 26.12 -3.22
N GLU A 130 -45.66 26.05 -4.50
CA GLU A 130 -44.31 25.81 -5.09
C GLU A 130 -43.58 24.47 -4.77
N LYS A 131 -43.43 23.54 -5.72
CA LYS A 131 -42.69 23.53 -7.03
C LYS A 131 -41.23 23.06 -6.83
N GLU A 132 -41.00 21.76 -7.02
CA GLU A 132 -40.33 21.11 -8.17
C GLU A 132 -38.82 21.34 -8.27
N THR A 133 -38.06 20.23 -8.27
CA THR A 133 -37.04 19.99 -9.29
C THR A 133 -36.87 18.50 -9.53
N LEU A 134 -37.31 18.01 -10.70
CA LEU A 134 -36.63 16.95 -11.44
C LEU A 134 -36.61 17.35 -12.92
N LEU A 135 -35.41 17.50 -13.45
CA LEU A 135 -35.14 17.52 -14.88
C LEU A 135 -35.39 16.12 -15.48
N PRO A 136 -35.69 16.03 -16.77
CA PRO A 136 -34.89 15.14 -17.59
C PRO A 136 -34.40 15.79 -18.89
N ALA A 137 -33.33 15.18 -19.38
CA ALA A 137 -32.50 15.53 -20.52
C ALA A 137 -33.20 15.46 -21.88
N GLU A 138 -32.72 16.22 -22.86
CA GLU A 138 -32.16 15.68 -24.12
C GLU A 138 -31.55 16.76 -25.04
N ASP A 139 -30.40 16.37 -25.58
CA ASP A 139 -29.85 16.58 -26.92
C ASP A 139 -29.42 17.93 -27.56
N ALA A 140 -28.37 17.74 -28.37
CA ALA A 140 -27.95 18.48 -29.57
C ALA A 140 -27.18 19.82 -29.48
N ALA A 141 -25.88 19.67 -29.78
CA ALA A 141 -25.17 20.36 -30.87
C ALA A 141 -24.67 21.83 -30.71
N ALA A 142 -23.33 21.91 -30.78
CA ALA A 142 -22.52 22.77 -31.63
C ALA A 142 -22.27 24.26 -31.27
N LYS A 143 -20.98 24.60 -31.41
CA LYS A 143 -20.38 25.95 -31.62
C LYS A 143 -20.45 26.90 -30.43
N ASP A 144 -19.56 27.85 -30.22
CA ASP A 144 -18.24 28.25 -30.74
C ASP A 144 -17.85 29.46 -29.83
N CYS A 145 -16.57 29.79 -29.85
CA CYS A 145 -15.84 30.91 -29.30
C CYS A 145 -16.54 32.11 -28.59
N GLY A 146 -15.78 32.72 -27.68
CA GLY A 146 -15.58 34.17 -27.76
C GLY A 146 -15.99 35.00 -26.54
N LYS A 147 -15.07 35.05 -25.56
CA LYS A 147 -14.36 36.25 -25.11
C LYS A 147 -15.11 37.55 -24.78
N SER A 148 -14.64 38.17 -23.71
CA SER A 148 -14.52 39.60 -23.37
C SER A 148 -15.25 39.89 -22.05
N ASP A 149 -14.47 40.12 -20.99
CA ASP A 149 -14.03 41.46 -20.52
C ASP A 149 -15.22 42.25 -19.97
N SER A 150 -15.15 42.98 -18.89
CA SER A 150 -14.14 43.28 -17.88
C SER A 150 -14.82 44.27 -16.95
N THR A 151 -14.22 44.52 -15.80
CA THR A 151 -14.45 45.69 -14.92
C THR A 151 -15.78 45.69 -14.14
N ASN A 152 -15.87 46.24 -12.92
CA ASN A 152 -14.95 47.11 -12.22
C ASN A 152 -15.14 47.02 -10.71
N ALA A 153 -14.08 47.47 -10.05
CA ALA A 153 -13.81 47.69 -8.64
C ALA A 153 -14.94 48.26 -7.77
N GLY A 154 -14.82 47.97 -6.47
CA GLY A 154 -15.51 48.71 -5.42
C GLY A 154 -15.33 48.14 -4.01
N SER A 155 -14.10 48.12 -3.48
CA SER A 155 -13.87 48.23 -2.02
C SER A 155 -14.24 49.67 -1.58
N PRO A 156 -14.63 50.01 -0.34
CA PRO A 156 -13.94 49.59 0.90
C PRO A 156 -14.81 49.43 2.18
N ASN A 157 -14.26 48.77 3.20
CA ASN A 157 -13.80 49.41 4.46
C ASN A 157 -14.03 48.56 5.73
N LEU A 158 -13.08 48.78 6.64
CA LEU A 158 -12.64 48.05 7.83
C LEU A 158 -13.46 48.31 9.11
N GLY A 159 -13.29 47.42 10.09
CA GLY A 159 -13.59 47.58 11.53
C GLY A 159 -14.18 46.28 12.11
N ASP A 160 -13.36 45.29 12.51
CA ASP A 160 -12.70 45.14 13.83
C ASP A 160 -13.68 45.03 15.00
N ASP A 161 -13.92 43.80 15.50
CA ASP A 161 -13.91 43.54 16.95
C ASP A 161 -13.84 42.03 17.27
N LYS A 162 -13.01 41.71 18.27
CA LYS A 162 -12.66 40.38 18.76
C LYS A 162 -13.78 39.70 19.55
N LYS A 163 -13.91 38.37 19.44
CA LYS A 163 -14.20 37.44 20.56
C LYS A 163 -13.98 35.96 20.18
N ASN A 164 -13.23 35.27 21.05
CA ASN A 164 -13.08 33.82 21.34
C ASN A 164 -13.29 32.80 20.21
N GLU A 165 -12.27 32.03 19.83
CA GLU A 165 -11.71 30.85 20.53
C GLU A 165 -12.66 29.64 20.53
N GLU A 166 -12.15 28.59 19.86
CA GLU A 166 -12.53 27.18 19.87
C GLU A 166 -13.73 26.76 18.99
N GLU A 167 -13.47 25.71 18.20
CA GLU A 167 -14.37 24.92 17.35
C GLU A 167 -14.68 25.44 15.92
N ALA A 168 -13.81 25.09 14.96
CA ALA A 168 -14.22 24.66 13.61
C ALA A 168 -13.01 24.17 12.78
N GLU A 169 -12.40 23.04 13.15
CA GLU A 169 -11.59 22.23 12.23
C GLU A 169 -12.31 20.89 12.03
N ALA A 170 -13.57 20.99 11.60
CA ALA A 170 -14.32 19.90 11.01
C ALA A 170 -14.73 20.39 9.62
N GLU A 171 -13.87 20.17 8.63
CA GLU A 171 -14.22 19.85 7.24
C GLU A 171 -12.98 19.89 6.34
N ASN A 172 -12.43 18.71 6.04
CA ASN A 172 -12.36 18.24 4.65
C ASN A 172 -12.04 16.72 4.65
N ASP A 173 -13.03 15.92 5.04
CA ASP A 173 -12.98 14.45 4.97
C ASP A 173 -13.10 13.91 3.53
N ASN A 174 -13.20 14.79 2.52
CA ASN A 174 -13.32 14.43 1.10
C ASN A 174 -12.09 14.81 0.27
N ALA A 175 -10.98 15.24 0.89
CA ALA A 175 -9.75 15.46 0.15
C ALA A 175 -9.24 14.11 -0.42
N PRO A 176 -8.99 14.01 -1.74
CA PRO A 176 -8.50 12.78 -2.36
C PRO A 176 -7.15 12.36 -1.74
N PRO A 177 -6.84 11.05 -1.73
CA PRO A 177 -5.61 10.56 -1.14
C PRO A 177 -4.38 11.24 -1.77
N PRO A 178 -3.33 11.50 -0.98
CA PRO A 178 -2.12 12.14 -1.47
C PRO A 178 -1.56 11.38 -2.69
N LEU A 179 -1.27 12.12 -3.77
CA LEU A 179 -0.76 11.52 -5.01
C LEU A 179 0.56 10.78 -4.72
N GLY A 180 0.63 9.48 -5.06
CA GLY A 180 1.81 8.65 -4.74
C GLY A 180 2.09 8.48 -3.24
N ASN A 181 1.06 8.63 -2.40
CA ASN A 181 1.11 8.55 -0.94
C ASN A 181 2.09 9.53 -0.27
N GLY A 182 2.56 10.55 -1.00
CA GLY A 182 3.48 11.57 -0.51
C GLY A 182 2.88 12.97 -0.61
N GLY A 183 3.72 13.98 -0.76
CA GLY A 183 3.28 15.38 -0.70
C GLY A 183 4.10 16.31 -1.58
N SER A 184 3.69 17.57 -1.59
CA SER A 184 4.40 18.64 -2.27
C SER A 184 4.64 19.78 -1.29
N THR A 185 5.86 20.30 -1.28
CA THR A 185 6.23 21.54 -0.61
C THR A 185 6.70 22.56 -1.64
N GLU A 186 7.04 23.77 -1.20
CA GLU A 186 7.68 24.77 -2.08
C GLU A 186 9.08 24.33 -2.53
N LYS A 187 9.75 23.46 -1.77
CA LYS A 187 11.15 23.06 -1.98
C LYS A 187 11.29 21.74 -2.73
N TYR A 188 10.34 20.82 -2.56
CA TYR A 188 10.42 19.48 -3.13
C TYR A 188 9.05 18.82 -3.25
N THR A 189 8.93 17.89 -4.18
CA THR A 189 7.81 16.93 -4.22
C THR A 189 8.32 15.56 -3.83
N TRP A 190 7.47 14.73 -3.22
CA TRP A 190 7.90 13.42 -2.79
C TRP A 190 6.74 12.42 -2.81
N THR A 191 7.10 11.16 -2.99
CA THR A 191 6.21 10.00 -2.98
C THR A 191 6.78 8.95 -2.06
N GLN A 192 5.97 8.00 -1.60
CA GLN A 192 6.46 6.94 -0.72
C GLN A 192 5.71 5.64 -0.85
N THR A 193 6.40 4.56 -0.50
CA THR A 193 5.82 3.28 -0.12
C THR A 193 6.09 3.04 1.38
N LEU A 194 5.72 1.87 1.88
CA LEU A 194 6.10 1.46 3.24
C LEU A 194 7.61 1.29 3.39
N GLY A 195 8.30 0.80 2.37
CA GLY A 195 9.75 0.55 2.40
C GLY A 195 10.61 1.71 1.92
N THR A 196 10.12 2.47 0.93
CA THR A 196 10.91 3.49 0.23
C THR A 196 10.25 4.87 0.27
N ALA A 197 11.04 5.92 0.10
CA ALA A 197 10.54 7.27 -0.17
C ALA A 197 11.37 7.91 -1.29
N ASP A 198 10.72 8.60 -2.20
CA ASP A 198 11.34 9.24 -3.36
C ASP A 198 11.09 10.74 -3.30
N MET A 199 12.16 11.54 -3.33
CA MET A 199 12.11 13.00 -3.28
C MET A 199 12.63 13.60 -4.57
N HIS A 200 11.92 14.60 -5.09
CA HIS A 200 12.25 15.34 -6.29
C HIS A 200 12.42 16.82 -5.94
N ILE A 201 13.64 17.32 -6.11
CA ILE A 201 14.02 18.69 -5.77
C ILE A 201 14.29 19.44 -7.08
N PRO A 202 13.49 20.44 -7.46
CA PRO A 202 13.76 21.26 -8.63
C PRO A 202 15.07 22.05 -8.45
N VAL A 203 15.90 22.07 -9.49
CA VAL A 203 17.15 22.82 -9.56
C VAL A 203 17.17 23.73 -10.78
N ARG A 204 18.13 24.65 -10.82
CA ARG A 204 18.29 25.55 -11.97
C ARG A 204 18.55 24.74 -13.26
N PRO A 205 17.92 25.09 -14.39
CA PRO A 205 18.11 24.37 -15.64
C PRO A 205 19.56 24.35 -16.11
N GLY A 206 20.03 23.19 -16.58
CA GLY A 206 21.38 23.03 -17.15
C GLY A 206 22.48 22.77 -16.12
N VAL A 207 22.12 22.59 -14.85
CA VAL A 207 23.05 22.18 -13.80
C VAL A 207 23.63 20.80 -14.13
N LYS A 208 24.91 20.62 -13.84
CA LYS A 208 25.60 19.33 -13.95
C LYS A 208 25.76 18.70 -12.58
N SER A 209 25.76 17.36 -12.51
CA SER A 209 25.92 16.62 -11.25
C SER A 209 27.18 17.00 -10.47
N LYS A 210 28.25 17.44 -11.16
CA LYS A 210 29.51 17.88 -10.54
C LYS A 210 29.38 19.18 -9.73
N GLU A 211 28.38 20.00 -10.02
CA GLU A 211 28.11 21.29 -9.36
C GLU A 211 27.22 21.14 -8.13
N LEU A 212 26.65 19.94 -7.92
CA LEU A 212 25.79 19.61 -6.80
C LEU A 212 26.57 18.94 -5.66
N THR A 213 26.08 19.15 -4.44
CA THR A 213 26.49 18.47 -3.22
C THR A 213 25.25 17.83 -2.62
N VAL A 214 25.22 16.50 -2.61
CA VAL A 214 24.16 15.70 -1.99
C VAL A 214 24.81 14.84 -0.92
N VAL A 215 24.43 15.07 0.35
CA VAL A 215 24.93 14.33 1.50
C VAL A 215 23.73 13.74 2.22
N ILE A 216 23.65 12.41 2.19
CA ILE A 216 22.60 11.63 2.84
C ILE A 216 23.23 10.98 4.07
N LYS A 217 22.71 11.31 5.25
CA LYS A 217 23.04 10.64 6.52
C LYS A 217 21.82 9.89 7.03
N GLN A 218 22.02 9.08 8.07
CA GLN A 218 20.98 8.21 8.61
C GLN A 218 19.68 8.96 8.97
N ASP A 219 19.79 10.19 9.47
CA ASP A 219 18.68 11.01 9.96
C ASP A 219 18.74 12.45 9.43
N LYS A 220 19.60 12.74 8.45
CA LYS A 220 19.83 14.10 7.96
C LYS A 220 20.07 14.12 6.46
N LEU A 221 19.47 15.08 5.79
CA LEU A 221 19.68 15.35 4.37
C LEU A 221 20.27 16.74 4.18
N LYS A 222 21.30 16.82 3.32
CA LYS A 222 21.82 18.09 2.82
C LYS A 222 21.95 18.06 1.31
N VAL A 223 21.30 18.99 0.63
CA VAL A 223 21.33 19.16 -0.83
C VAL A 223 21.59 20.62 -1.14
N GLY A 224 22.58 20.90 -1.99
CA GLY A 224 22.88 22.27 -2.40
C GLY A 224 23.90 22.33 -3.53
N TYR A 225 24.20 23.55 -3.98
CA TYR A 225 25.25 23.79 -4.97
C TYR A 225 26.61 23.89 -4.25
N LYS A 226 27.68 23.32 -4.83
CA LYS A 226 29.02 23.29 -4.19
C LYS A 226 29.54 24.65 -3.71
N ASN A 227 29.23 25.71 -4.47
CA ASN A 227 29.65 27.09 -4.19
C ASN A 227 28.43 28.04 -4.20
N GLY A 228 27.28 27.58 -3.75
CA GLY A 228 26.05 28.37 -3.86
C GLY A 228 25.08 28.12 -2.73
N GLU A 229 23.81 28.34 -3.04
CA GLU A 229 22.71 28.20 -2.11
C GLU A 229 22.49 26.73 -1.69
N THR A 230 22.08 26.54 -0.44
CA THR A 230 21.64 25.25 0.08
C THR A 230 20.15 25.12 -0.15
N LEU A 231 19.73 24.08 -0.86
CA LEU A 231 18.33 23.83 -1.21
C LEU A 231 17.59 23.14 -0.05
N ILE A 232 18.23 22.15 0.55
CA ILE A 232 17.72 21.41 1.71
C ILE A 232 18.86 21.23 2.71
N ASP A 233 18.64 21.58 3.98
CA ASP A 233 19.48 21.20 5.12
C ASP A 233 18.55 20.96 6.30
N GLY A 234 18.27 19.70 6.60
CA GLY A 234 17.26 19.35 7.59
C GLY A 234 17.33 17.90 8.05
N LEU A 235 16.68 17.63 9.18
CA LEU A 235 16.52 16.28 9.71
C LEU A 235 15.45 15.55 8.93
N LEU A 236 15.72 14.30 8.56
CA LEU A 236 14.74 13.42 7.94
C LEU A 236 13.65 13.05 8.95
N TYR A 237 12.43 12.84 8.47
CA TYR A 237 11.32 12.41 9.34
C TYR A 237 11.60 11.09 10.07
N GLY A 238 12.27 10.16 9.39
CA GLY A 238 12.71 8.89 9.96
C GLY A 238 14.11 8.49 9.52
N LYS A 239 14.61 7.39 10.10
CA LYS A 239 15.94 6.86 9.77
C LYS A 239 15.93 6.14 8.42
N VAL A 240 16.99 6.32 7.66
CA VAL A 240 17.22 5.66 6.35
C VAL A 240 18.47 4.79 6.37
N LYS A 241 18.48 3.75 5.53
CA LYS A 241 19.67 2.93 5.27
C LYS A 241 20.54 3.66 4.25
N THR A 242 21.55 4.38 4.73
CA THR A 242 22.37 5.29 3.89
C THR A 242 23.05 4.58 2.72
N GLU A 243 23.46 3.33 2.89
CA GLU A 243 24.11 2.50 1.86
C GLU A 243 23.16 2.15 0.71
N ASP A 244 21.85 2.09 0.99
CA ASP A 244 20.81 1.72 0.02
C ASP A 244 20.12 2.95 -0.59
N CYS A 245 20.49 4.16 -0.15
CA CYS A 245 19.95 5.40 -0.71
C CYS A 245 20.72 5.79 -1.97
N THR A 246 20.00 6.24 -3.00
CA THR A 246 20.60 6.69 -4.27
C THR A 246 20.11 8.07 -4.64
N TRP A 247 20.89 8.80 -5.43
CA TRP A 247 20.46 10.08 -6.01
C TRP A 247 20.91 10.19 -7.45
N LEU A 248 20.11 10.88 -8.24
CA LEU A 248 20.32 11.09 -9.66
C LEU A 248 19.82 12.47 -10.09
N LEU A 249 20.44 13.03 -11.12
CA LEU A 249 20.03 14.30 -11.72
C LEU A 249 19.27 14.00 -13.01
N VAL A 250 17.96 14.25 -13.00
CA VAL A 250 17.08 14.08 -14.16
C VAL A 250 17.07 15.35 -14.99
N ASP A 251 17.37 15.22 -16.29
CA ASP A 251 17.28 16.26 -17.31
C ASP A 251 18.03 17.57 -16.99
N GLY A 252 18.98 17.54 -16.04
CA GLY A 252 19.67 18.74 -15.55
C GLY A 252 18.74 19.77 -14.90
N LYS A 253 17.57 19.33 -14.39
CA LYS A 253 16.52 20.19 -13.83
C LYS A 253 15.94 19.70 -12.51
N THR A 254 16.05 18.41 -12.20
CA THR A 254 15.49 17.86 -10.97
C THR A 254 16.46 16.87 -10.34
N VAL A 255 16.78 17.06 -9.06
CA VAL A 255 17.51 16.07 -8.27
C VAL A 255 16.49 15.10 -7.70
N HIS A 256 16.54 13.84 -8.13
CA HIS A 256 15.76 12.75 -7.59
C HIS A 256 16.60 11.98 -6.58
N ILE A 257 16.07 11.76 -5.39
CA ILE A 257 16.71 11.02 -4.31
C ILE A 257 15.76 9.90 -3.87
N SER A 258 16.23 8.67 -3.93
CA SER A 258 15.51 7.49 -3.46
C SER A 258 16.08 7.05 -2.11
N PHE A 259 15.22 6.96 -1.11
CA PHE A 259 15.55 6.60 0.26
C PHE A 259 14.98 5.23 0.60
N GLU A 260 15.80 4.39 1.23
CA GLU A 260 15.38 3.13 1.82
C GLU A 260 15.14 3.34 3.32
N LYS A 261 13.90 3.17 3.79
CA LYS A 261 13.54 3.37 5.19
C LYS A 261 14.10 2.24 6.05
N VAL A 262 14.54 2.58 7.26
CA VAL A 262 14.86 1.57 8.28
C VAL A 262 13.58 0.95 8.84
N ASP A 263 12.61 1.79 9.17
CA ASP A 263 11.28 1.37 9.62
C ASP A 263 10.33 1.28 8.42
N GLN A 264 10.13 0.04 7.96
CA GLN A 264 9.29 -0.27 6.80
C GLN A 264 7.79 -0.42 7.16
N MET A 265 7.39 -0.08 8.39
CA MET A 265 5.99 -0.18 8.84
C MET A 265 5.35 1.18 9.10
N LYS A 266 6.05 2.28 8.79
CA LYS A 266 5.63 3.65 9.12
C LYS A 266 5.52 4.55 7.88
N TRP A 267 4.34 5.15 7.72
CA TRP A 267 4.13 6.24 6.78
C TRP A 267 4.73 7.54 7.32
N TRP A 268 5.42 8.26 6.44
CA TRP A 268 6.01 9.55 6.80
C TRP A 268 4.98 10.65 6.51
N GLY A 269 4.86 11.63 7.42
CA GLY A 269 4.01 12.81 7.19
C GLY A 269 4.71 13.85 6.32
N THR A 270 6.03 13.88 6.34
CA THR A 270 6.87 14.75 5.52
C THR A 270 8.24 14.09 5.32
N MET A 271 9.07 14.64 4.43
CA MET A 271 10.45 14.19 4.28
C MET A 271 11.38 14.86 5.30
N ILE A 272 11.21 16.16 5.52
CA ILE A 272 12.05 16.97 6.40
C ILE A 272 11.22 17.42 7.61
N GLN A 273 11.73 17.18 8.81
CA GLN A 273 11.07 17.58 10.05
C GLN A 273 10.86 19.10 10.09
N GLY A 274 9.64 19.53 10.41
CA GLY A 274 9.26 20.95 10.48
C GLY A 274 8.64 21.52 9.21
N ASP A 275 8.70 20.79 8.08
CA ASP A 275 7.93 21.13 6.89
C ASP A 275 6.47 20.62 7.01
N ALA A 276 5.56 21.14 6.18
CA ALA A 276 4.15 20.78 6.20
C ALA A 276 3.92 19.26 6.05
N GLU A 277 3.09 18.69 6.91
CA GLU A 277 2.81 17.26 6.95
C GLU A 277 1.53 16.90 6.20
N ILE A 278 1.55 15.73 5.53
CA ILE A 278 0.36 15.11 4.95
C ILE A 278 -0.41 14.33 6.01
N ASP A 279 -1.73 14.23 5.84
CA ASP A 279 -2.55 13.35 6.67
C ASP A 279 -2.32 11.88 6.28
N THR A 280 -1.46 11.22 7.05
CA THR A 280 -1.12 9.81 6.86
C THR A 280 -2.29 8.84 7.05
N LYS A 281 -3.40 9.27 7.66
CA LYS A 281 -4.60 8.42 7.82
C LYS A 281 -5.34 8.21 6.50
N LYS A 282 -5.16 9.11 5.52
CA LYS A 282 -5.80 9.06 4.19
C LYS A 282 -4.96 8.29 3.16
N ILE A 283 -3.77 7.81 3.54
CA ILE A 283 -2.90 7.02 2.66
C ILE A 283 -3.57 5.69 2.36
N VAL A 284 -3.64 5.34 1.07
CA VAL A 284 -4.12 4.03 0.61
C VAL A 284 -2.89 3.19 0.26
N PRO A 285 -2.56 2.14 1.04
CA PRO A 285 -1.44 1.27 0.72
C PRO A 285 -1.61 0.65 -0.67
N GLU A 286 -0.52 0.51 -1.45
CA GLU A 286 -0.60 -0.10 -2.78
C GLU A 286 -1.12 -1.55 -2.73
N ASN A 287 -0.83 -2.28 -1.64
CA ASN A 287 -1.33 -3.64 -1.39
C ASN A 287 -2.79 -3.67 -0.87
N SER A 288 -3.53 -2.56 -0.99
CA SER A 288 -4.94 -2.47 -0.57
C SER A 288 -5.86 -3.46 -1.29
N LYS A 289 -5.36 -4.13 -2.35
CA LYS A 289 -5.97 -5.33 -2.88
C LYS A 289 -5.53 -6.54 -2.05
N LEU A 290 -6.40 -6.96 -1.14
CA LEU A 290 -6.36 -8.26 -0.46
C LEU A 290 -6.07 -9.47 -1.38
N SER A 291 -6.23 -9.34 -2.71
CA SER A 291 -5.87 -10.36 -3.70
C SER A 291 -4.37 -10.61 -3.85
N ASP A 292 -3.54 -9.64 -3.48
CA ASP A 292 -2.10 -9.64 -3.80
C ASP A 292 -1.25 -10.15 -2.63
N LEU A 293 -1.86 -10.34 -1.46
CA LEU A 293 -1.25 -10.98 -0.28
C LEU A 293 -1.29 -12.51 -0.40
N ASP A 294 -0.25 -13.17 0.09
CA ASP A 294 -0.26 -14.63 0.25
C ASP A 294 -1.34 -15.07 1.25
N GLY A 295 -1.81 -16.32 1.15
CA GLY A 295 -3.01 -16.77 1.86
C GLY A 295 -2.92 -16.68 3.40
N GLU A 296 -1.73 -16.80 3.97
CA GLU A 296 -1.52 -16.73 5.42
C GLU A 296 -1.52 -15.28 5.92
N THR A 297 -0.80 -14.39 5.22
CA THR A 297 -0.81 -12.96 5.51
C THR A 297 -2.19 -12.35 5.29
N ARG A 298 -2.90 -12.77 4.24
CA ARG A 298 -4.26 -12.32 3.93
C ARG A 298 -5.24 -12.66 5.06
N GLN A 299 -5.23 -13.88 5.57
CA GLN A 299 -6.10 -14.28 6.69
C GLN A 299 -5.84 -13.44 7.94
N THR A 300 -4.58 -13.11 8.21
CA THR A 300 -4.19 -12.28 9.35
C THR A 300 -4.68 -10.83 9.19
N VAL A 301 -4.51 -10.25 7.99
CA VAL A 301 -4.99 -8.89 7.68
C VAL A 301 -6.52 -8.82 7.65
N GLU A 302 -7.20 -9.81 7.08
CA GLU A 302 -8.68 -9.91 7.10
C GLU A 302 -9.21 -10.04 8.53
N LYS A 303 -8.58 -10.86 9.37
CA LYS A 303 -8.92 -10.95 10.80
C LYS A 303 -8.73 -9.61 11.50
N MET A 304 -7.63 -8.92 11.23
CA MET A 304 -7.34 -7.61 11.84
C MET A 304 -8.35 -6.54 11.42
N MET A 305 -8.72 -6.50 10.13
CA MET A 305 -9.75 -5.60 9.62
C MET A 305 -11.14 -5.92 10.17
N PHE A 306 -11.49 -7.20 10.28
CA PHE A 306 -12.73 -7.65 10.91
C PHE A 306 -12.77 -7.23 12.39
N ASP A 307 -11.73 -7.53 13.15
CA ASP A 307 -11.63 -7.19 14.57
C ASP A 307 -11.69 -5.67 14.80
N GLN A 308 -11.07 -4.87 13.92
CA GLN A 308 -11.14 -3.41 13.98
C GLN A 308 -12.56 -2.89 13.71
N ARG A 309 -13.27 -3.46 12.73
CA ARG A 309 -14.67 -3.12 12.43
C ARG A 309 -15.61 -3.51 13.57
N GLN A 310 -15.45 -4.72 14.11
CA GLN A 310 -16.23 -5.21 15.26
C GLN A 310 -16.03 -4.30 16.47
N LYS A 311 -14.78 -3.93 16.80
CA LYS A 311 -14.47 -2.99 17.89
C LYS A 311 -15.13 -1.62 17.72
N GLN A 312 -15.11 -1.06 16.51
CA GLN A 312 -15.79 0.22 16.23
C GLN A 312 -17.31 0.14 16.40
N MET A 313 -17.89 -1.01 16.07
CA MET A 313 -19.31 -1.29 16.25
C MET A 313 -19.65 -1.81 17.65
N GLY A 314 -18.69 -1.87 18.57
CA GLY A 314 -18.87 -2.42 19.92
C GLY A 314 -19.22 -3.92 19.95
N LEU A 315 -18.99 -4.64 18.85
CA LEU A 315 -19.30 -6.05 18.69
C LEU A 315 -18.08 -6.95 19.01
N PRO A 316 -18.29 -8.24 19.31
CA PRO A 316 -17.21 -9.15 19.71
C PRO A 316 -16.18 -9.39 18.60
N THR A 317 -14.90 -9.39 18.94
CA THR A 317 -13.81 -9.73 18.01
C THR A 317 -13.82 -11.22 17.64
N SER A 318 -13.10 -11.60 16.58
CA SER A 318 -12.98 -12.99 16.13
C SER A 318 -12.53 -13.95 17.24
N ASP A 319 -11.62 -13.50 18.11
CA ASP A 319 -11.15 -14.33 19.24
C ASP A 319 -12.19 -14.44 20.35
N GLN A 320 -12.95 -13.38 20.60
CA GLN A 320 -14.06 -13.40 21.57
C GLN A 320 -15.21 -14.29 21.08
N GLN A 321 -15.53 -14.25 19.78
CA GLN A 321 -16.50 -15.14 19.16
C GLN A 321 -16.09 -16.61 19.28
N LYS A 322 -14.82 -16.94 19.00
CA LYS A 322 -14.30 -18.31 19.18
C LYS A 322 -14.36 -18.78 20.62
N GLN A 323 -14.04 -17.92 21.58
CA GLN A 323 -14.13 -18.24 23.00
C GLN A 323 -15.59 -18.45 23.43
N HIS A 324 -16.53 -17.68 22.88
CA HIS A 324 -17.95 -17.87 23.09
C HIS A 324 -18.44 -19.20 22.52
N ASP A 325 -18.11 -19.51 21.27
CA ASP A 325 -18.53 -20.76 20.62
C ASP A 325 -17.96 -22.01 21.32
N LEU A 326 -16.73 -21.93 21.84
CA LEU A 326 -16.13 -23.02 22.59
C LEU A 326 -16.85 -23.22 23.93
N LEU A 327 -17.21 -22.13 24.61
CA LEU A 327 -17.96 -22.18 25.86
C LEU A 327 -19.38 -22.69 25.64
N GLU A 328 -20.06 -22.27 24.57
CA GLU A 328 -21.37 -22.78 24.15
C GLU A 328 -21.35 -24.29 23.92
N LYS A 329 -20.35 -24.79 23.18
CA LYS A 329 -20.16 -26.24 22.97
C LYS A 329 -19.89 -26.98 24.28
N PHE A 330 -19.14 -26.37 25.19
CA PHE A 330 -18.86 -26.94 26.50
C PHE A 330 -20.11 -27.03 27.38
N LYS A 331 -20.95 -25.99 27.38
CA LYS A 331 -22.27 -25.98 28.04
C LYS A 331 -23.20 -27.07 27.49
N HIS A 332 -23.23 -27.22 26.17
CA HIS A 332 -24.03 -28.27 25.51
C HIS A 332 -23.54 -29.68 25.82
N ALA A 333 -22.22 -29.87 25.92
CA ALA A 333 -21.63 -31.17 26.24
C ALA A 333 -21.74 -31.53 27.73
N HIS A 334 -21.90 -30.53 28.59
CA HIS A 334 -22.02 -30.70 30.04
C HIS A 334 -23.24 -29.96 30.61
N PRO A 335 -24.46 -30.41 30.27
CA PRO A 335 -25.70 -29.79 30.76
C PRO A 335 -25.90 -29.91 32.27
N GLU A 336 -25.14 -30.78 32.94
CA GLU A 336 -25.11 -30.92 34.40
C GLU A 336 -24.34 -29.81 35.12
N MET A 337 -23.51 -29.04 34.41
CA MET A 337 -22.76 -27.92 34.98
C MET A 337 -23.52 -26.60 34.82
N ASP A 338 -23.84 -25.94 35.94
CA ASP A 338 -24.54 -24.65 35.96
C ASP A 338 -23.57 -23.48 35.79
N PHE A 339 -23.60 -22.84 34.62
CA PHE A 339 -22.80 -21.66 34.30
C PHE A 339 -23.54 -20.33 34.56
N SER A 340 -24.75 -20.35 35.13
CA SER A 340 -25.56 -19.14 35.37
C SER A 340 -24.90 -18.14 36.32
N LYS A 341 -23.96 -18.60 37.16
CA LYS A 341 -23.20 -17.77 38.12
C LYS A 341 -21.76 -17.49 37.70
N CYS A 342 -21.33 -17.97 36.53
CA CYS A 342 -19.97 -17.77 36.04
C CYS A 342 -19.82 -16.41 35.35
N LYS A 343 -18.98 -15.53 35.91
CA LYS A 343 -18.60 -14.26 35.29
C LYS A 343 -17.47 -14.53 34.29
N VAL A 344 -17.80 -14.72 33.02
CA VAL A 344 -16.82 -14.96 31.96
C VAL A 344 -16.20 -13.62 31.57
N ASN A 345 -14.97 -13.40 32.01
CA ASN A 345 -14.20 -12.21 31.64
C ASN A 345 -13.40 -12.52 30.38
N TYR A 346 -13.90 -12.08 29.22
CA TYR A 346 -13.19 -12.19 27.95
C TYR A 346 -12.08 -11.13 27.95
N GLY A 347 -10.89 -11.51 28.41
CA GLY A 347 -9.75 -10.61 28.56
C GLY A 347 -9.41 -9.86 27.27
N GLY A 348 -9.83 -8.60 27.19
CA GLY A 348 -9.42 -7.63 26.20
C GLY A 348 -8.98 -6.37 26.94
N ASP A 349 -7.67 -6.16 27.03
CA ASP A 349 -7.07 -4.95 27.58
C ASP A 349 -7.46 -3.74 26.74
N SER A 350 -8.38 -2.92 27.25
CA SER A 350 -8.50 -1.46 27.06
C SER A 350 -9.79 -0.97 27.71
N GLY A 351 -9.70 -0.60 29.00
CA GLY A 351 -10.26 0.63 29.59
C GLY A 351 -11.77 0.97 29.48
N MET A 352 -12.61 0.27 28.74
CA MET A 352 -14.06 0.49 28.70
C MET A 352 -14.78 -0.81 29.03
N GLY A 353 -15.08 -0.95 30.32
CA GLY A 353 -15.93 -2.02 30.83
C GLY A 353 -17.36 -1.88 30.32
N GLY A 354 -17.64 -2.47 29.15
CA GLY A 354 -18.97 -2.84 28.73
C GLY A 354 -19.25 -4.25 29.21
N GLY A 355 -19.81 -4.40 30.41
CA GLY A 355 -20.35 -5.69 30.84
C GLY A 355 -21.52 -6.06 29.93
N PHE A 356 -21.34 -7.09 29.11
CA PHE A 356 -22.44 -7.66 28.33
C PHE A 356 -23.32 -8.52 29.24
N ASN A 357 -24.58 -8.14 29.34
CA ASN A 357 -25.63 -8.95 29.96
C ASN A 357 -26.51 -9.49 28.82
N PHE A 358 -26.35 -10.76 28.47
CA PHE A 358 -27.28 -11.45 27.56
C PHE A 358 -28.30 -12.21 28.38
N GLY A 359 -29.38 -11.49 28.70
CA GLY A 359 -30.60 -12.05 29.25
C GLY A 359 -31.81 -11.41 28.58
N GLN A 360 -32.21 -11.97 27.44
CA GLN A 360 -33.55 -12.52 27.18
C GLN A 360 -33.57 -13.25 25.84
#